data_AF-G3UHH4-F1
#
_entry.id   AF-G3UHH4-F1
#
_cell.length_a   1.000
_cell.length_b   1.000
_cell.length_c   1.000
_cell.angle_alpha   90.00
_cell.angle_beta   90.00
_cell.angle_gamma   90.00
#
_symmetry.space_group_name_H-M   'P 1'
#
loop_
_entity.id
_entity.type
_entity.pdbx_description
1 polymer ?
#
loop_
_entity_poly.entity_id
_entity_poly.type
_entity_poly.pdbx_seq_one_letter_code
_entity_poly.pdbx_strand_id
1 'polypeptide(L)'
;CRSWESSQLSGLPEYVKIVEVGPRDGLQNEKVIVPTDIKIEFINKLSQTGLSVIEVTSFVSSRWVPQMADHTEVMKGIRQYPGVRYPVLTPNLQGFHRAVAAGATEISVFGAASESFSKKNINCSIKESMEKFEEVVKSARHMGIPARGYVSCALGCPYEGNITPQKVTEVSKRLYSMGCYEISLGDTIGGTPGSMKRMLENVMKEIPPGALAVHCHDRTSLSKYPYSPSGIS
;
A
#
# COMPACT_ATOMS: atom_id res chain seq x y z
N CYS A 1 12.99 -33.05 26.35
CA CYS A 1 12.01 -31.97 26.13
C CYS A 1 12.64 -30.64 26.55
N ARG A 2 13.03 -29.77 25.60
CA ARG A 2 13.36 -28.38 25.93
C ARG A 2 12.08 -27.57 25.76
N SER A 3 11.51 -27.13 26.87
CA SER A 3 10.45 -26.12 26.88
C SER A 3 11.04 -24.84 26.29
N TRP A 4 10.49 -24.40 25.17
CA TRP A 4 10.70 -23.04 24.68
C TRP A 4 9.82 -22.15 25.54
N GLU A 5 10.36 -21.65 26.65
CA GLU A 5 9.75 -20.49 27.31
C GLU A 5 9.87 -19.31 26.35
N SER A 6 8.72 -18.87 25.83
CA SER A 6 8.62 -17.65 25.05
C SER A 6 8.91 -16.47 25.97
N SER A 7 10.19 -16.14 26.16
CA SER A 7 10.57 -14.87 26.76
C SER A 7 10.12 -13.78 25.79
N GLN A 8 9.00 -13.12 26.11
CA GLN A 8 8.54 -11.97 25.36
C GLN A 8 9.67 -10.93 25.36
N LEU A 9 10.25 -10.67 24.19
CA LEU A 9 11.28 -9.66 24.04
C LEU A 9 10.67 -8.31 24.46
N SER A 10 11.15 -7.75 25.56
CA SER A 10 10.64 -6.50 26.12
C SER A 10 10.68 -5.38 25.08
N GLY A 11 9.55 -4.68 24.89
CA GLY A 11 9.44 -3.56 23.95
C GLY A 11 8.92 -3.92 22.55
N LEU A 12 8.60 -5.18 22.27
CA LEU A 12 7.88 -5.58 21.05
C LEU A 12 6.36 -5.59 21.29
N PRO A 13 5.55 -5.33 20.24
CA PRO A 13 4.10 -5.42 20.36
C PRO A 13 3.66 -6.87 20.58
N GLU A 14 2.59 -7.05 21.35
CA GLU A 14 1.94 -8.36 21.55
C GLU A 14 1.29 -8.91 20.28
N TYR A 15 0.89 -8.01 19.37
CA TYR A 15 0.22 -8.34 18.13
C TYR A 15 0.77 -7.54 16.96
N VAL A 16 0.95 -8.21 15.82
CA VAL A 16 1.32 -7.59 14.55
C VAL A 16 0.24 -7.91 13.53
N LYS A 17 -0.28 -6.88 12.87
CA LYS A 17 -1.19 -7.03 11.74
C LYS A 17 -0.38 -7.12 10.44
N ILE A 18 -0.55 -8.21 9.70
CA ILE A 18 -0.01 -8.35 8.35
C ILE A 18 -1.06 -7.87 7.35
N VAL A 19 -0.65 -7.01 6.42
CA VAL A 19 -1.44 -6.64 5.25
C VAL A 19 -0.86 -7.38 4.06
N GLU A 20 -1.58 -8.38 3.56
CA GLU A 20 -1.14 -9.18 2.41
C GLU A 20 -1.40 -8.40 1.13
N VAL A 21 -0.32 -8.09 0.40
CA VAL A 21 -0.36 -7.25 -0.81
C VAL A 21 -0.07 -8.04 -2.09
N GLY A 22 0.21 -9.35 -1.98
CA GLY A 22 0.53 -10.23 -3.11
C GLY A 22 -0.45 -10.16 -4.27
N PRO A 23 -1.79 -10.21 -4.06
CA PRO A 23 -2.76 -10.15 -5.15
C PRO A 23 -2.76 -8.83 -5.93
N ARG A 24 -2.39 -7.71 -5.30
CA ARG A 24 -2.30 -6.40 -5.93
C ARG A 24 -0.86 -6.06 -6.29
N ASP A 25 -0.04 -5.75 -5.29
CA ASP A 25 1.32 -5.23 -5.46
C ASP A 25 2.25 -6.30 -6.04
N GLY A 26 2.15 -7.54 -5.58
CA GLY A 26 2.92 -8.67 -6.12
C GLY A 26 2.59 -8.89 -7.61
N LEU A 27 1.34 -9.22 -7.92
CA LEU A 27 0.91 -9.53 -9.29
C LEU A 27 1.04 -8.35 -10.27
N GLN A 28 0.97 -7.11 -9.79
CA GLN A 28 1.21 -5.92 -10.63
C GLN A 28 2.65 -5.84 -11.15
N ASN A 29 3.61 -6.38 -10.40
CA ASN A 29 5.03 -6.41 -10.78
C ASN A 29 5.45 -7.70 -11.48
N GLU A 30 4.55 -8.67 -11.63
CA GLU A 30 4.81 -9.89 -12.38
C GLU A 30 4.84 -9.64 -13.89
N LYS A 31 5.74 -10.36 -14.57
CA LYS A 31 5.88 -10.29 -16.04
C LYS A 31 4.71 -10.93 -16.77
N VAL A 32 4.13 -11.96 -16.16
CA VAL A 32 3.03 -12.72 -16.73
C VAL A 32 1.72 -12.18 -16.17
N ILE A 33 0.77 -11.88 -17.04
CA ILE A 33 -0.60 -11.54 -16.63
C ILE A 33 -1.27 -12.84 -16.17
N VAL A 34 -1.50 -12.94 -14.86
CA VAL A 34 -2.18 -14.08 -14.26
C VAL A 34 -3.67 -14.04 -14.62
N PRO A 35 -4.28 -15.16 -15.09
CA PRO A 35 -5.71 -15.24 -15.39
C PRO A 35 -6.61 -14.90 -14.19
N THR A 36 -7.78 -14.35 -14.47
CA THR A 36 -8.72 -13.83 -13.46
C THR A 36 -9.20 -14.88 -12.48
N ASP A 37 -9.52 -16.09 -12.95
CA ASP A 37 -9.94 -17.23 -12.12
C ASP A 37 -8.84 -17.64 -11.13
N ILE A 38 -7.57 -17.65 -11.59
CA ILE A 38 -6.42 -17.94 -10.74
C ILE A 38 -6.21 -16.85 -9.68
N LYS A 39 -6.40 -15.57 -10.02
CA LYS A 39 -6.35 -14.47 -9.03
C LYS A 39 -7.42 -14.64 -7.96
N ILE A 40 -8.66 -14.92 -8.38
CA ILE A 40 -9.78 -15.15 -7.47
C ILE A 40 -9.49 -16.34 -6.54
N GLU A 41 -9.01 -17.45 -7.09
CA GLU A 41 -8.65 -18.63 -6.31
C GLU A 41 -7.54 -18.30 -5.29
N PHE A 42 -6.52 -17.56 -5.70
CA PHE A 42 -5.43 -17.14 -4.83
C PHE A 42 -5.93 -16.29 -3.65
N ILE A 43 -6.76 -15.28 -3.90
CA ILE A 43 -7.33 -14.42 -2.84
C ILE A 43 -8.26 -15.22 -1.91
N ASN A 44 -9.05 -16.14 -2.46
CA ASN A 44 -9.93 -17.01 -1.67
C ASN A 44 -9.12 -17.97 -0.77
N LYS A 45 -7.96 -18.45 -1.24
CA LYS A 45 -7.03 -19.25 -0.42
C LYS A 45 -6.39 -18.40 0.68
N LEU A 46 -5.91 -17.20 0.36
CA LEU A 46 -5.36 -16.26 1.34
C LEU A 46 -6.39 -15.91 2.43
N SER A 47 -7.66 -15.76 2.06
CA SER A 47 -8.74 -15.45 3.02
C SER A 47 -8.96 -16.52 4.09
N GLN A 48 -8.40 -17.73 3.91
CA GLN A 48 -8.54 -18.85 4.83
C GLN A 48 -7.30 -19.07 5.71
N THR A 49 -6.27 -18.23 5.60
CA THR A 49 -5.01 -18.40 6.35
C THR A 49 -5.01 -17.71 7.72
N GLY A 50 -6.05 -16.94 8.04
CA GLY A 50 -6.12 -16.10 9.25
C GLY A 50 -5.65 -14.66 9.03
N LEU A 51 -5.31 -14.27 7.80
CA LEU A 51 -5.05 -12.87 7.45
C LEU A 51 -6.29 -12.01 7.70
N SER A 52 -6.09 -10.83 8.29
CA SER A 52 -7.17 -9.88 8.57
C SER A 52 -7.34 -8.82 7.47
N VAL A 53 -6.34 -8.65 6.60
CA VAL A 53 -6.35 -7.68 5.49
C VAL A 53 -5.64 -8.26 4.28
N ILE A 54 -6.31 -8.25 3.13
CA ILE A 54 -5.76 -8.68 1.83
C ILE A 54 -6.05 -7.60 0.81
N GLU A 55 -5.03 -6.95 0.27
CA GLU A 55 -5.20 -5.97 -0.80
C GLU A 55 -5.42 -6.68 -2.14
N VAL A 56 -6.65 -6.55 -2.65
CA VAL A 56 -7.20 -7.46 -3.67
C VAL A 56 -6.73 -7.09 -5.08
N THR A 57 -6.83 -5.81 -5.43
CA THR A 57 -6.59 -5.32 -6.79
C THR A 57 -6.47 -3.80 -6.82
N SER A 58 -6.32 -3.25 -8.02
CA SER A 58 -6.13 -1.83 -8.28
C SER A 58 -7.05 -1.34 -9.40
N PHE A 59 -7.90 -0.35 -9.10
CA PHE A 59 -8.79 0.30 -10.07
C PHE A 59 -8.09 1.40 -10.88
N VAL A 60 -6.87 1.08 -11.33
CA VAL A 60 -6.05 1.89 -12.22
C VAL A 60 -6.47 1.70 -13.68
N SER A 61 -5.84 2.45 -14.59
CA SER A 61 -6.05 2.26 -16.01
C SER A 61 -5.36 0.99 -16.49
N SER A 62 -6.13 0.10 -17.13
CA SER A 62 -5.63 -1.12 -17.77
C SER A 62 -4.59 -0.86 -18.87
N ARG A 63 -4.58 0.34 -19.46
CA ARG A 63 -3.55 0.75 -20.43
C ARG A 63 -2.16 0.86 -19.78
N TRP A 64 -2.11 1.39 -18.56
CA TRP A 64 -0.86 1.61 -17.83
C TRP A 64 -0.46 0.39 -17.00
N VAL A 65 -1.44 -0.37 -16.51
CA VAL A 65 -1.22 -1.56 -15.67
C VAL A 65 -2.11 -2.70 -16.17
N PRO A 66 -1.71 -3.39 -17.26
CA PRO A 66 -2.52 -4.47 -17.85
C PRO A 66 -2.69 -5.67 -16.91
N GLN A 67 -1.76 -5.88 -15.97
CA GLN A 67 -1.85 -6.91 -14.94
C GLN A 67 -3.13 -6.78 -14.10
N MET A 68 -3.65 -5.56 -13.91
CA MET A 68 -4.81 -5.25 -13.08
C MET A 68 -6.06 -4.93 -13.92
N ALA A 69 -6.08 -5.27 -15.21
CA ALA A 69 -7.19 -4.93 -16.11
C ALA A 69 -8.53 -5.57 -15.71
N ASP A 70 -8.49 -6.72 -15.04
CA ASP A 70 -9.64 -7.51 -14.57
C ASP A 70 -10.07 -7.16 -13.14
N HIS A 71 -9.71 -5.97 -12.63
CA HIS A 71 -9.96 -5.54 -11.25
C HIS A 71 -11.44 -5.66 -10.84
N THR A 72 -12.38 -5.45 -11.77
CA THR A 72 -13.82 -5.50 -11.47
C THR A 72 -14.28 -6.94 -11.28
N GLU A 73 -13.86 -7.82 -12.19
CA GLU A 73 -14.17 -9.24 -12.22
C GLU A 73 -13.56 -9.92 -11.00
N VAL A 74 -12.32 -9.59 -10.64
CA VAL A 74 -11.67 -10.09 -9.42
C VAL A 74 -12.44 -9.66 -8.18
N MET A 75 -12.72 -8.36 -8.01
CA MET A 75 -13.40 -7.87 -6.80
C MET A 75 -14.81 -8.45 -6.63
N LYS A 76 -15.54 -8.66 -7.73
CA LYS A 76 -16.86 -9.31 -7.72
C LYS A 76 -16.79 -10.83 -7.55
N GLY A 77 -15.72 -11.46 -7.98
CA GLY A 77 -15.57 -12.92 -8.01
C GLY A 77 -15.03 -13.54 -6.73
N ILE A 78 -14.36 -12.76 -5.87
CA ILE A 78 -13.88 -13.27 -4.58
C ILE A 78 -15.02 -13.49 -3.59
N ARG A 79 -14.83 -14.47 -2.71
CA ARG A 79 -15.65 -14.64 -1.51
C ARG A 79 -15.10 -13.75 -0.41
N GLN A 80 -15.90 -12.79 0.04
CA GLN A 80 -15.54 -11.96 1.18
C GLN A 80 -15.84 -12.71 2.49
N TYR A 81 -14.80 -13.06 3.25
CA TYR A 81 -14.93 -13.77 4.51
C TYR A 81 -15.18 -12.79 5.67
N PRO A 82 -16.11 -13.10 6.60
CA PRO A 82 -16.31 -12.30 7.80
C PRO A 82 -15.01 -12.14 8.59
N GLY A 83 -14.69 -10.91 9.00
CA GLY A 83 -13.47 -10.58 9.75
C GLY A 83 -12.23 -10.30 8.88
N VAL A 84 -12.33 -10.46 7.55
CA VAL A 84 -11.26 -10.10 6.61
C VAL A 84 -11.64 -8.83 5.85
N ARG A 85 -10.71 -7.89 5.74
CA ARG A 85 -10.87 -6.67 4.95
C ARG A 85 -10.18 -6.80 3.61
N TYR A 86 -10.79 -6.21 2.58
CA TYR A 86 -10.38 -6.36 1.19
C TYR A 86 -10.11 -5.00 0.53
N PRO A 87 -9.09 -4.25 0.96
CA PRO A 87 -8.77 -2.96 0.36
C PRO A 87 -8.44 -3.10 -1.13
N VAL A 88 -8.76 -2.05 -1.89
CA VAL A 88 -8.38 -1.90 -3.29
C VAL A 88 -7.79 -0.53 -3.56
N LEU A 89 -6.79 -0.47 -4.45
CA LEU A 89 -6.13 0.80 -4.78
C LEU A 89 -7.01 1.64 -5.72
N THR A 90 -7.26 2.90 -5.34
CA THR A 90 -8.09 3.85 -6.10
C THR A 90 -7.33 5.15 -6.37
N PRO A 91 -6.67 5.31 -7.52
CA PRO A 91 -5.80 6.45 -7.80
C PRO A 91 -6.54 7.79 -8.03
N ASN A 92 -7.84 7.73 -8.31
CA ASN A 92 -8.67 8.87 -8.67
C ASN A 92 -10.16 8.54 -8.44
N LEU A 93 -11.01 9.57 -8.56
CA LEU A 93 -12.43 9.47 -8.28
C LEU A 93 -13.17 8.47 -9.20
N GLN A 94 -12.76 8.37 -10.47
CA GLN A 94 -13.33 7.39 -11.39
C GLN A 94 -13.01 5.95 -10.95
N GLY A 95 -11.76 5.68 -10.56
CA GLY A 95 -11.35 4.39 -10.01
C GLY A 95 -12.09 4.06 -8.72
N PHE A 96 -12.26 5.04 -7.85
CA PHE A 96 -13.07 4.92 -6.62
C PHE A 96 -14.52 4.51 -6.91
N HIS A 97 -15.22 5.21 -7.80
CA HIS A 97 -16.61 4.84 -8.12
C HIS A 97 -16.73 3.44 -8.71
N ARG A 98 -15.78 3.02 -9.55
CA ARG A 98 -15.74 1.63 -10.07
C ARG A 98 -15.49 0.62 -8.95
N ALA A 99 -14.59 0.92 -8.01
CA ALA A 99 -14.31 0.06 -6.86
C ALA A 99 -15.56 -0.15 -6.00
N VAL A 100 -16.25 0.93 -5.67
CA VAL A 100 -17.51 0.88 -4.91
C VAL A 100 -18.58 0.09 -5.66
N ALA A 101 -18.75 0.34 -6.95
CA ALA A 101 -19.71 -0.41 -7.78
C ALA A 101 -19.35 -1.91 -7.91
N ALA A 102 -18.10 -2.28 -7.69
CA ALA A 102 -17.62 -3.66 -7.65
C ALA A 102 -17.75 -4.30 -6.25
N GLY A 103 -18.17 -3.54 -5.23
CA GLY A 103 -18.38 -4.04 -3.86
C GLY A 103 -17.19 -3.85 -2.93
N ALA A 104 -16.24 -2.97 -3.26
CA ALA A 104 -15.15 -2.62 -2.35
C ALA A 104 -15.67 -1.86 -1.11
N THR A 105 -15.26 -2.32 0.07
CA THR A 105 -15.64 -1.74 1.38
C THR A 105 -14.48 -1.05 2.08
N GLU A 106 -13.28 -1.09 1.50
CA GLU A 106 -12.10 -0.36 1.95
C GLU A 106 -11.28 0.03 0.71
N ILE A 107 -10.65 1.20 0.74
CA ILE A 107 -9.80 1.68 -0.37
C ILE A 107 -8.41 2.06 0.10
N SER A 108 -7.49 2.18 -0.85
CA SER A 108 -6.20 2.80 -0.64
C SER A 108 -5.88 3.89 -1.68
N VAL A 109 -5.10 4.88 -1.25
CA VAL A 109 -4.50 5.93 -2.09
C VAL A 109 -2.98 5.92 -1.92
N PHE A 110 -2.23 6.39 -2.91
CA PHE A 110 -0.77 6.32 -2.86
C PHE A 110 -0.10 7.65 -3.21
N GLY A 111 0.61 8.21 -2.24
CA GLY A 111 1.51 9.35 -2.43
C GLY A 111 2.97 8.90 -2.55
N ALA A 112 3.85 9.87 -2.80
CA ALA A 112 5.30 9.69 -2.77
C ALA A 112 5.97 10.83 -2.03
N ALA A 113 7.09 10.56 -1.36
CA ALA A 113 7.94 11.57 -0.72
C ALA A 113 8.97 12.20 -1.69
N SER A 114 8.86 11.90 -2.99
CA SER A 114 9.76 12.33 -4.06
C SER A 114 8.97 12.90 -5.23
N GLU A 115 9.31 14.12 -5.66
CA GLU A 115 8.63 14.80 -6.76
C GLU A 115 8.93 14.10 -8.09
N SER A 116 10.18 13.70 -8.31
CA SER A 116 10.59 12.95 -9.50
C SER A 116 9.89 11.61 -9.59
N PHE A 117 9.68 10.94 -8.46
CA PHE A 117 8.95 9.68 -8.42
C PHE A 117 7.47 9.90 -8.74
N SER A 118 6.83 10.88 -8.10
CA SER A 118 5.45 11.26 -8.37
C SER A 118 5.25 11.59 -9.85
N LYS A 119 6.12 12.45 -10.41
CA LYS A 119 6.02 12.85 -11.82
C LYS A 119 6.18 11.68 -12.77
N LYS A 120 7.04 10.70 -12.48
CA LYS A 120 7.23 9.53 -13.35
C LYS A 120 6.13 8.47 -13.21
N ASN A 121 5.59 8.26 -12.01
CA ASN A 121 4.61 7.21 -11.74
C ASN A 121 3.18 7.66 -12.04
N ILE A 122 2.85 8.93 -11.79
CA ILE A 122 1.47 9.47 -11.91
C ILE A 122 1.38 10.78 -12.69
N ASN A 123 2.46 11.21 -13.35
CA ASN A 123 2.53 12.40 -14.21
C ASN A 123 2.09 13.73 -13.55
N CYS A 124 2.16 13.82 -12.22
CA CYS A 124 1.86 15.03 -11.47
C CYS A 124 2.77 15.18 -10.25
N SER A 125 2.82 16.39 -9.70
CA SER A 125 3.54 16.73 -8.46
C SER A 125 2.90 16.07 -7.24
N ILE A 126 3.64 16.06 -6.13
CA ILE A 126 3.10 15.64 -4.82
C ILE A 126 1.88 16.49 -4.47
N LYS A 127 1.94 17.81 -4.69
CA LYS A 127 0.82 18.71 -4.38
C LYS A 127 -0.45 18.34 -5.17
N GLU A 128 -0.33 18.18 -6.48
CA GLU A 128 -1.47 17.85 -7.36
C GLU A 128 -2.04 16.46 -7.07
N SER A 129 -1.18 15.48 -6.75
CA SER A 129 -1.66 14.13 -6.38
C SER A 129 -2.45 14.16 -5.08
N MET A 130 -1.99 14.94 -4.09
CA MET A 130 -2.70 15.13 -2.83
C MET A 130 -4.07 15.77 -2.99
N GLU A 131 -4.22 16.74 -3.89
CA GLU A 131 -5.52 17.34 -4.21
C GLU A 131 -6.50 16.29 -4.78
N LYS A 132 -6.02 15.42 -5.67
CA LYS A 132 -6.83 14.30 -6.20
C LYS A 132 -7.20 13.29 -5.12
N PHE A 133 -6.27 12.98 -4.21
CA PHE A 133 -6.55 12.05 -3.11
C PHE A 133 -7.52 12.63 -2.09
N GLU A 134 -7.49 13.94 -1.87
CA GLU A 134 -8.45 14.60 -0.99
C GLU A 134 -9.90 14.41 -1.49
N GLU A 135 -10.14 14.53 -2.80
CA GLU A 135 -11.44 14.25 -3.40
C GLU A 135 -11.89 12.80 -3.19
N VAL A 136 -10.97 11.84 -3.39
CA VAL A 136 -11.24 10.40 -3.22
C VAL A 136 -11.54 10.08 -1.74
N VAL A 137 -10.67 10.49 -0.83
CA VAL A 137 -10.80 10.23 0.61
C VAL A 137 -12.05 10.91 1.17
N LYS A 138 -12.34 12.14 0.75
CA LYS A 138 -13.58 12.82 1.11
C LYS A 138 -14.80 12.04 0.62
N SER A 139 -14.79 11.55 -0.62
CA SER A 139 -15.91 10.77 -1.17
C SER A 139 -16.09 9.44 -0.43
N ALA A 140 -15.00 8.72 -0.15
CA ALA A 140 -15.01 7.50 0.65
C ALA A 140 -15.59 7.74 2.05
N ARG A 141 -15.18 8.82 2.71
CA ARG A 141 -15.70 9.22 4.03
C ARG A 141 -17.20 9.50 4.01
N HIS A 142 -17.73 10.17 2.99
CA HIS A 142 -19.19 10.40 2.87
C HIS A 142 -19.98 9.10 2.74
N MET A 143 -19.34 8.02 2.27
CA MET A 143 -19.93 6.70 2.14
C MET A 143 -19.60 5.76 3.31
N GLY A 144 -18.87 6.24 4.33
CA GLY A 144 -18.41 5.41 5.45
C GLY A 144 -17.34 4.37 5.07
N ILE A 145 -16.66 4.55 3.93
CA ILE A 145 -15.62 3.64 3.43
C ILE A 145 -14.26 4.10 3.97
N PRO A 146 -13.54 3.28 4.77
CA PRO A 146 -12.21 3.59 5.26
C PRO A 146 -11.19 3.70 4.11
N ALA A 147 -10.25 4.63 4.26
CA ALA A 147 -9.15 4.83 3.33
C ALA A 147 -7.79 4.61 4.00
N ARG A 148 -6.92 3.84 3.35
CA ARG A 148 -5.51 3.66 3.73
C ARG A 148 -4.62 4.51 2.82
N GLY A 149 -3.58 5.14 3.38
CA GLY A 149 -2.60 5.89 2.62
C GLY A 149 -1.28 5.12 2.45
N TYR A 150 -0.67 5.18 1.28
CA TYR A 150 0.72 4.73 1.06
C TYR A 150 1.63 5.93 0.80
N VAL A 151 2.87 5.84 1.28
CA VAL A 151 3.94 6.80 0.96
C VAL A 151 5.13 6.06 0.37
N SER A 152 5.31 6.17 -0.94
CA SER A 152 6.50 5.68 -1.63
C SER A 152 7.73 6.52 -1.32
N CYS A 153 8.89 5.92 -1.54
CA CYS A 153 10.21 6.52 -1.34
C CYS A 153 10.49 6.96 0.11
N ALA A 154 9.91 6.29 1.11
CA ALA A 154 10.08 6.65 2.51
C ALA A 154 11.55 6.51 2.98
N LEU A 155 12.31 5.58 2.39
CA LEU A 155 13.73 5.36 2.71
C LEU A 155 14.69 5.71 1.58
N GLY A 156 14.19 6.36 0.52
CA GLY A 156 14.98 6.76 -0.64
C GLY A 156 14.22 6.62 -1.94
N CYS A 157 14.71 7.33 -2.95
CA CYS A 157 14.12 7.43 -4.27
C CYS A 157 15.12 6.95 -5.34
N PRO A 158 14.71 6.15 -6.33
CA PRO A 158 15.58 5.71 -7.42
C PRO A 158 16.04 6.85 -8.35
N TYR A 159 15.46 8.05 -8.21
CA TYR A 159 15.74 9.20 -9.07
C TYR A 159 16.41 10.36 -8.33
N GLU A 160 16.00 10.64 -7.10
CA GLU A 160 16.52 11.74 -6.28
C GLU A 160 17.58 11.25 -5.27
N GLY A 161 17.73 9.93 -5.13
CA GLY A 161 18.57 9.33 -4.10
C GLY A 161 17.96 9.51 -2.72
N ASN A 162 18.65 10.27 -1.86
CA ASN A 162 18.26 10.39 -0.46
C ASN A 162 16.97 11.24 -0.29
N ILE A 163 16.01 10.71 0.47
CA ILE A 163 14.79 11.41 0.88
C ILE A 163 14.88 11.68 2.38
N THR A 164 14.65 12.94 2.78
CA THR A 164 14.73 13.32 4.19
C THR A 164 13.51 12.80 4.96
N PRO A 165 13.67 12.35 6.23
CA PRO A 165 12.55 11.96 7.08
C PRO A 165 11.44 13.02 7.19
N GLN A 166 11.80 14.30 7.11
CA GLN A 166 10.86 15.42 7.14
C GLN A 166 9.91 15.41 5.95
N LYS A 167 10.41 15.17 4.72
CA LYS A 167 9.55 15.04 3.52
C LYS A 167 8.55 13.89 3.67
N VAL A 168 8.99 12.76 4.20
CA VAL A 168 8.10 11.61 4.47
C VAL A 168 7.03 12.02 5.47
N THR A 169 7.44 12.67 6.57
CA THR A 169 6.53 13.15 7.62
C THR A 169 5.48 14.11 7.09
N GLU A 170 5.85 15.07 6.23
CA GLU A 170 4.94 16.02 5.61
C GLU A 170 3.85 15.32 4.78
N VAL A 171 4.26 14.39 3.92
CA VAL A 171 3.35 13.61 3.05
C VAL A 171 2.45 12.72 3.88
N SER A 172 3.01 11.98 4.85
CA SER A 172 2.25 11.11 5.75
C SER A 172 1.24 11.90 6.57
N LYS A 173 1.64 13.03 7.16
CA LYS A 173 0.76 13.89 7.97
C LYS A 173 -0.39 14.41 7.13
N ARG A 174 -0.13 14.79 5.88
CA ARG A 174 -1.17 15.26 4.96
C ARG A 174 -2.20 14.17 4.66
N LEU A 175 -1.76 12.95 4.32
CA LEU A 175 -2.67 11.81 4.09
C LEU A 175 -3.49 11.48 5.34
N TYR A 176 -2.86 11.46 6.51
CA TYR A 176 -3.54 11.20 7.78
C TYR A 176 -4.59 12.29 8.08
N SER A 177 -4.22 13.56 7.91
CA SER A 177 -5.13 14.70 8.14
C SER A 177 -6.32 14.74 7.17
N MET A 178 -6.18 14.18 5.96
CA MET A 178 -7.31 14.05 5.02
C MET A 178 -8.36 13.04 5.48
N GLY A 179 -8.00 12.12 6.37
CA GLY A 179 -8.86 11.07 6.90
C GLY A 179 -8.43 9.65 6.55
N CYS A 180 -7.19 9.44 6.08
CA CYS A 180 -6.65 8.07 6.00
C CYS A 180 -6.47 7.52 7.42
N TYR A 181 -6.98 6.33 7.70
CA TYR A 181 -6.93 5.75 9.04
C TYR A 181 -5.57 5.13 9.38
N GLU A 182 -4.82 4.70 8.36
CA GLU A 182 -3.49 4.11 8.49
C GLU A 182 -2.60 4.56 7.32
N ILE A 183 -1.32 4.83 7.60
CA ILE A 183 -0.32 5.24 6.63
C ILE A 183 0.78 4.18 6.53
N SER A 184 0.92 3.57 5.36
CA SER A 184 1.96 2.61 5.02
C SER A 184 3.20 3.31 4.46
N LEU A 185 4.33 3.16 5.13
CA LEU A 185 5.60 3.79 4.80
C LEU A 185 6.44 2.81 3.96
N GLY A 186 6.53 3.10 2.65
CA GLY A 186 7.11 2.20 1.66
C GLY A 186 8.59 2.43 1.40
N ASP A 187 9.38 1.38 1.61
CA ASP A 187 10.79 1.32 1.26
C ASP A 187 10.97 0.88 -0.20
N THR A 188 10.88 1.84 -1.12
CA THR A 188 10.89 1.56 -2.56
C THR A 188 12.24 1.06 -3.11
N ILE A 189 13.36 1.24 -2.38
CA ILE A 189 14.70 0.91 -2.89
C ILE A 189 15.56 0.03 -1.99
N GLY A 190 15.15 -0.32 -0.77
CA GLY A 190 15.90 -1.17 0.13
C GLY A 190 16.78 -0.37 1.10
N GLY A 191 16.14 0.27 2.08
CA GLY A 191 16.77 1.00 3.17
C GLY A 191 17.42 0.09 4.21
N THR A 192 18.06 0.71 5.20
CA THR A 192 18.74 0.02 6.32
C THR A 192 17.93 0.13 7.61
N PRO A 193 18.16 -0.74 8.61
CA PRO A 193 17.53 -0.60 9.92
C PRO A 193 17.73 0.79 10.55
N GLY A 194 18.92 1.38 10.36
CA GLY A 194 19.24 2.72 10.86
C GLY A 194 18.46 3.83 10.16
N SER A 195 18.26 3.76 8.84
CA SER A 195 17.45 4.74 8.12
C SER A 195 15.96 4.58 8.44
N MET A 196 15.47 3.34 8.56
CA MET A 196 14.10 3.05 8.99
C MET A 196 13.81 3.66 10.37
N LYS A 197 14.69 3.43 11.35
CA LYS A 197 14.54 3.99 12.70
C LYS A 197 14.42 5.51 12.67
N ARG A 198 15.33 6.22 11.99
CA ARG A 198 15.30 7.69 11.89
C ARG A 198 14.05 8.22 11.20
N MET A 199 13.57 7.50 10.17
CA MET A 199 12.35 7.86 9.46
C MET A 199 11.14 7.71 10.39
N LEU A 200 10.98 6.55 11.04
CA LEU A 200 9.89 6.29 11.99
C LEU A 200 9.90 7.28 13.15
N GLU A 201 11.06 7.56 13.76
CA GLU A 201 11.18 8.55 14.86
C GLU A 201 10.70 9.95 14.48
N ASN A 202 10.78 10.34 13.20
CA ASN A 202 10.23 11.62 12.74
C ASN A 202 8.73 11.53 12.52
N VAL A 203 8.26 10.49 11.81
CA VAL A 203 6.83 10.33 11.50
C VAL A 203 5.99 10.15 12.77
N MET A 204 6.50 9.41 13.76
CA MET A 204 5.82 9.16 15.04
C MET A 204 5.64 10.40 15.92
N LYS A 205 6.30 11.53 15.61
CA LYS A 205 6.03 12.81 16.29
C LYS A 205 4.70 13.44 15.85
N GLU A 206 4.22 13.07 14.67
CA GLU A 206 3.04 13.69 14.04
C GLU A 206 1.87 12.71 13.88
N ILE A 207 2.14 11.41 13.81
CA ILE A 207 1.14 10.36 13.61
C ILE A 207 1.29 9.28 14.70
N PRO A 208 0.20 8.86 15.37
CA PRO A 208 0.28 7.83 16.39
C PRO A 208 0.78 6.50 15.79
N PRO A 209 1.62 5.73 16.50
CA PRO A 209 2.14 4.45 16.01
C PRO A 209 1.05 3.46 15.58
N GLY A 210 -0.12 3.47 16.23
CA GLY A 210 -1.26 2.62 15.86
C GLY A 210 -1.89 2.92 14.49
N ALA A 211 -1.54 4.07 13.87
CA ALA A 211 -1.95 4.46 12.52
C ALA A 211 -0.80 4.34 11.50
N LEU A 212 0.31 3.69 11.86
CA LEU A 212 1.45 3.49 10.98
C LEU A 212 1.62 2.02 10.61
N ALA A 213 2.02 1.80 9.37
CA ALA A 213 2.49 0.52 8.86
C ALA A 213 3.80 0.71 8.11
N VAL A 214 4.56 -0.36 7.95
CA VAL A 214 5.79 -0.38 7.15
C VAL A 214 5.62 -1.37 6.00
N HIS A 215 6.16 -1.01 4.84
CA HIS A 215 6.16 -1.84 3.64
C HIS A 215 7.60 -1.92 3.14
N CYS A 216 8.26 -3.04 3.38
CA CYS A 216 9.68 -3.22 3.11
C CYS A 216 9.89 -4.19 1.94
N HIS A 217 10.54 -3.71 0.88
CA HIS A 217 10.92 -4.56 -0.23
C HIS A 217 12.17 -5.37 0.15
N ASP A 218 12.19 -6.67 -0.09
CA ASP A 218 13.41 -7.48 0.07
C ASP A 218 14.29 -7.40 -1.20
N ARG A 219 15.02 -6.29 -1.33
CA ARG A 219 16.07 -6.16 -2.35
C ARG A 219 17.42 -6.51 -1.74
N THR A 220 17.68 -7.79 -1.49
CA THR A 220 19.06 -8.24 -1.32
C THR A 220 19.87 -7.85 -2.56
N SER A 221 21.16 -7.56 -2.37
CA SER A 221 22.15 -7.23 -3.42
C SER A 221 22.35 -8.30 -4.52
N LEU A 222 21.49 -9.32 -4.56
CA LEU A 222 21.44 -10.41 -5.54
C LEU A 222 20.33 -10.23 -6.59
N SER A 223 19.40 -9.29 -6.43
CA SER A 223 18.37 -9.00 -7.44
C SER A 223 18.94 -8.09 -8.55
N LYS A 224 19.37 -8.70 -9.66
CA LYS A 224 19.88 -8.02 -10.88
C LYS A 224 18.80 -7.32 -11.72
N TYR A 225 17.62 -7.03 -11.17
CA TYR A 225 16.51 -6.53 -11.99
C TYR A 225 16.32 -5.01 -11.87
N PRO A 226 16.31 -4.28 -13.01
CA PRO A 226 16.06 -2.85 -13.00
C PRO A 226 14.63 -2.56 -12.54
N TYR A 227 14.51 -1.46 -11.79
CA TYR A 227 13.29 -0.84 -11.31
C TYR A 227 12.19 -0.78 -12.40
N SER A 228 11.00 -1.35 -12.13
CA SER A 228 9.78 -1.09 -12.92
C SER A 228 9.09 0.17 -12.38
N PRO A 229 8.87 1.23 -13.19
CA PRO A 229 8.26 2.49 -12.75
C PRO A 229 6.77 2.44 -12.42
N SER A 230 6.19 1.25 -12.25
CA SER A 230 4.75 1.07 -12.16
C SER A 230 4.24 0.48 -10.85
N GLY A 231 5.09 0.11 -9.89
CA GLY A 231 4.62 -0.56 -8.67
C GLY A 231 5.55 -0.41 -7.49
N ILE A 232 4.97 -0.12 -6.33
CA ILE A 232 5.56 -0.44 -5.02
C ILE A 232 5.70 -1.98 -4.99
N SER A 233 6.57 -2.60 -4.19
CA SER A 233 6.82 -4.07 -4.20
C SER A 233 6.77 -4.61 -2.79
#